data_AF-A0A2V7JNX9-F1
#
_entry.id   AF-A0A2V7JNX9-F1
#
_cell.length_a   1.000
_cell.length_b   1.000
_cell.length_c   1.000
_cell.angle_alpha   90.00
_cell.angle_beta   90.00
_cell.angle_gamma   90.00
#
_symmetry.space_group_name_H-M   'P 1'
#
loop_
_entity.id
_entity.type
_entity.pdbx_description
1 polymer ?
#
loop_
_entity_poly.entity_id
_entity_poly.type
_entity_poly.pdbx_seq_one_letter_code
_entity_poly.pdbx_strand_id
1 'polypeptide(L)' 'MNFPERLPIPDDVLRIARRLEEAGYETWCVGGAIRDNLLGLENHDFDLTTAA' A
#
# COMPACT_ATOMS: atom_id res chain seq x y z
N MET A 1 -1.96 -13.53 -16.06
CA MET A 1 -1.74 -12.09 -15.78
C MET A 1 -0.30 -11.95 -15.34
N ASN A 2 0.40 -10.90 -15.78
CA ASN A 2 1.76 -10.62 -15.32
C ASN A 2 1.66 -9.51 -14.26
N PHE A 3 1.98 -9.83 -13.02
CA PHE A 3 2.01 -8.84 -11.94
C PHE A 3 3.45 -8.34 -11.76
N PRO A 4 3.65 -7.03 -11.51
CA PRO A 4 4.98 -6.52 -11.22
C PRO A 4 5.48 -7.07 -9.89
N GLU A 5 6.79 -7.26 -9.75
CA GLU A 5 7.40 -7.66 -8.47
C GLU A 5 7.24 -6.61 -7.38
N ARG A 6 7.12 -5.33 -7.77
CA ARG A 6 6.98 -4.19 -6.86
C ARG A 6 6.04 -3.15 -7.43
N LEU A 7 5.27 -2.52 -6.55
CA LEU A 7 4.49 -1.33 -6.86
C LEU A 7 5.25 -0.08 -6.40
N PRO A 8 5.15 1.06 -7.11
CA PRO A 8 5.78 2.32 -6.73
C PRO A 8 5.01 2.98 -5.57
N ILE A 9 5.12 2.39 -4.38
CA ILE A 9 4.53 2.94 -3.15
C ILE A 9 5.46 4.02 -2.58
N PRO A 10 4.97 5.23 -2.25
CA PRO A 10 5.77 6.28 -1.63
C PRO A 10 6.37 5.87 -0.28
N ASP A 11 7.60 6.32 0.00
CA ASP A 11 8.32 6.02 1.25
C ASP A 11 7.54 6.46 2.51
N ASP A 12 6.78 7.55 2.43
CA ASP A 12 5.96 8.01 3.55
C ASP A 12 4.83 7.02 3.90
N VAL A 13 4.21 6.38 2.90
CA VAL A 13 3.20 5.34 3.10
C VAL A 13 3.84 4.11 3.76
N LEU A 14 5.02 3.70 3.27
CA LEU A 14 5.78 2.60 3.86
C LEU A 14 6.21 2.89 5.30
N ARG A 15 6.56 4.14 5.61
CA ARG A 15 6.92 4.59 6.97
C ARG A 15 5.73 4.52 7.91
N ILE A 16 4.53 4.89 7.46
CA ILE A 16 3.31 4.77 8.27
C ILE A 16 2.97 3.30 8.51
N ALA A 17 3.01 2.46 7.47
CA ALA A 17 2.75 1.03 7.59
C ALA A 17 3.72 0.36 8.58
N ARG A 18 5.02 0.67 8.50
CA ARG A 18 6.01 0.16 9.47
C ARG A 18 5.69 0.55 10.91
N ARG A 19 5.23 1.77 11.16
CA ARG A 19 4.88 2.20 12.53
C ARG A 19 3.68 1.44 13.09
N LEU A 20 2.70 1.12 12.25
CA LEU A 20 1.54 0.34 12.65
C LEU A 20 1.94 -1.12 12.95
N GLU A 21 2.79 -1.71 12.10
CA GLU A 21 3.37 -3.04 12.30
C GLU A 21 4.24 -3.11 13.56
N GLU A 22 5.10 -2.12 13.80
CA GLU A 22 5.92 -2.01 15.01
C GLU A 22 5.08 -1.88 16.29
N ALA A 23 3.87 -1.34 16.18
CA ALA A 23 2.90 -1.29 17.27
C ALA A 23 2.12 -2.60 17.46
N GLY A 24 2.38 -3.62 16.62
CA GLY A 24 1.76 -4.94 16.70
C GLY A 24 0.49 -5.09 15.86
N TYR A 25 0.21 -4.17 14.94
CA TYR A 25 -0.95 -4.24 14.07
C TYR A 25 -0.57 -4.61 12.64
N GLU A 26 -1.01 -5.80 12.20
CA GLU A 26 -0.89 -6.24 10.81
C GLU A 26 -1.55 -5.21 9.88
N THR A 27 -0.79 -4.70 8.92
CA THR A 27 -1.11 -3.52 8.11
C THR A 27 -0.93 -3.79 6.62
N TRP A 28 -1.95 -3.47 5.84
CA TRP A 28 -1.99 -3.71 4.39
C TRP A 28 -2.30 -2.44 3.62
N CYS A 29 -1.59 -2.21 2.52
CA CYS A 29 -2.01 -1.25 1.51
C CYS A 29 -3.13 -1.87 0.66
N VAL A 30 -4.25 -1.16 0.51
CA VAL A 30 -5.46 -1.69 -0.11
C VAL A 30 -6.09 -0.68 -1.07
N GLY A 31 -7.25 -1.04 -1.62
CA GLY A 31 -8.12 -0.08 -2.31
C GLY A 31 -7.71 0.25 -3.73
N GLY A 32 -8.15 1.44 -4.17
CA GLY A 32 -7.97 1.93 -5.53
C GLY A 32 -6.49 2.01 -5.92
N ALA A 33 -5.62 2.39 -4.98
CA ALA A 33 -4.19 2.49 -5.22
C ALA A 33 -3.56 1.21 -5.74
N ILE A 34 -3.91 0.05 -5.16
CA ILE A 34 -3.40 -1.24 -5.64
C ILE A 34 -3.93 -1.54 -7.03
N ARG A 35 -5.24 -1.36 -7.26
CA ARG A 35 -5.84 -1.57 -8.58
C ARG A 35 -5.17 -0.69 -9.64
N ASP A 36 -5.03 0.61 -9.37
CA ASP A 36 -4.57 1.60 -10.33
C ASP A 36 -3.08 1.37 -10.65
N ASN A 37 -2.26 1.04 -9.65
CA ASN A 37 -0.86 0.64 -9.87
C ASN A 37 -0.74 -0.66 -10.68
N LEU A 38 -1.60 -1.66 -10.45
CA LEU A 38 -1.59 -2.91 -11.22
C LEU A 38 -2.10 -2.72 -12.67
N LEU A 39 -2.96 -1.73 -12.90
CA LEU A 39 -3.45 -1.34 -14.23
C LEU A 39 -2.53 -0.34 -14.95
N GLY A 40 -1.52 0.21 -14.28
CA GLY A 40 -0.66 1.26 -14.83
C GLY A 40 -1.37 2.61 -15.01
N LEU A 41 -2.38 2.88 -14.18
CA LEU A 41 -3.11 4.14 -14.13
C LEU A 41 -2.46 5.09 -13.12
N GLU A 42 -2.70 6.40 -13.28
CA GLU A 42 -2.30 7.39 -12.29
C GLU A 42 -3.04 7.13 -10.97
N ASN A 43 -2.29 7.14 -9.87
CA ASN A 43 -2.82 6.99 -8.53
C ASN A 43 -2.65 8.31 -7.75
N HIS A 44 -3.67 8.68 -6.97
CA HIS A 44 -3.72 9.96 -6.27
C HIS A 44 -3.60 9.86 -4.74
N ASP A 45 -3.97 8.71 -4.17
CA ASP A 45 -3.99 8.44 -2.74
C ASP A 45 -3.64 6.99 -2.40
N PHE A 46 -3.29 6.72 -1.15
CA PHE A 46 -2.99 5.39 -0.63
C PHE A 46 -3.78 5.13 0.64
N ASP A 47 -4.50 4.02 0.67
CA ASP A 47 -5.25 3.56 1.84
C ASP A 47 -4.50 2.43 2.55
N LEU A 48 -4.40 2.54 3.88
CA LEU A 48 -3.93 1.48 4.76
C LEU A 48 -5.09 0.93 5.58
N THR A 49 -5.21 -0.39 5.64
CA THR A 49 -6.07 -1.09 6.60
C THR A 49 -5.20 -1.83 7.62
N THR A 50 -5.68 -1.94 8.86
CA THR A 50 -4.92 -2.51 9.97
C THR A 50 -5.80 -3.35 10.89
N ALA A 51 -5.23 -4.36 11.54
CA ALA A 51 -5.93 -5.24 12.50
C ALA A 51 -5.98 -4.67 13.93
N ALA A 52 -6.38 -3.40 14.07
CA ALA A 52 -6.52 -2.70 15.36
C ALA A 52 -7.89 -2.89 16.02
#